data_AF-A0A212D648-F1
#
_entry.id   AF-A0A212D648-F1
#
_cell.length_a   1.000
_cell.length_b   1.000
_cell.length_c   1.000
_cell.angle_alpha   90.00
_cell.angle_beta   90.00
_cell.angle_gamma   90.00
#
_symmetry.space_group_name_H-M   'P 1'
#
loop_
_entity.id
_entity.type
_entity.pdbx_description
1 polymer ?
#
loop_
_entity_poly.entity_id
_entity_poly.type
_entity_poly.pdbx_seq_one_letter_code
_entity_poly.pdbx_strand_id
1 'polypeptide(L)'
;MEILSGCLEYRKLLTIVVDAFYVREGRLCLRADYSLFEVICYLATFQLEELGFQLFCDVLRSQPVHKVCKFLGFLFNPLNLSSWIKDEWSLVYETSHVKENWIDPLMRWQPEVQELIDQLQGELTSQPSPPKSKAKVTEPKEFSLTTPRPRAIPVPELVPKVAKTRPDSKKKPRLRLPPRILKSQKLTFYTPNDNAPVKLNTAAILREGALYQRQVEKELQRVDRLVDGAGDFSEFLEWQRRMQAKDREEQLAAGEVRRLRGKLSHEEAALARQQVAQEKRRTAELKKEETAELMQRCAERRLQEEKSMKELVEQVIETQKNVKVAQTELRKSRRRIGGKPGARASREGLGLAPGLGPPPTPVLLQIPGHGLEGEMSVVELRERLALLKETRRRQEEERRDQIIQGQRAKSRELRDTLERVALCRAAMGRSAAL
;
A
#
# COMPACT_ATOMS: atom_id res chain seq x y z
N MET A 1 -15.09 36.76 15.58
CA MET A 1 -13.94 36.24 16.37
C MET A 1 -14.40 35.32 17.52
N GLU A 2 -15.68 35.35 17.91
CA GLU A 2 -16.23 34.62 19.06
C GLU A 2 -16.33 33.10 18.86
N ILE A 3 -16.56 32.62 17.63
CA ILE A 3 -16.66 31.17 17.33
C ILE A 3 -15.33 30.46 17.61
N LEU A 4 -14.20 31.09 17.25
CA LEU A 4 -12.87 30.49 17.43
C LEU A 4 -12.45 30.50 18.91
N SER A 5 -12.82 31.53 19.68
CA SER A 5 -12.60 31.51 21.13
C SER A 5 -13.46 30.43 21.80
N GLY A 6 -14.73 30.29 21.41
CA GLY A 6 -15.59 29.23 21.92
C GLY A 6 -15.08 27.82 21.59
N CYS A 7 -14.54 27.59 20.39
CA CYS A 7 -13.90 26.33 20.04
C CYS A 7 -12.67 26.01 20.92
N LEU A 8 -11.93 27.03 21.37
CA LEU A 8 -10.79 26.85 22.27
C LEU A 8 -11.22 26.57 23.72
N GLU A 9 -12.28 27.24 24.19
CA GLU A 9 -12.84 27.06 25.53
C GLU A 9 -13.43 25.66 25.72
N TYR A 10 -14.25 25.21 24.76
CA TYR A 10 -14.90 23.90 24.80
C TYR A 10 -14.12 22.80 24.09
N ARG A 11 -12.84 23.04 23.80
CA ARG A 11 -11.99 22.13 23.01
C ARG A 11 -12.03 20.70 23.52
N LYS A 12 -11.96 20.49 24.83
CA LYS A 12 -11.98 19.13 25.43
C LYS A 12 -13.24 18.35 25.04
N LEU A 13 -14.40 19.00 25.08
CA LEU A 13 -15.69 18.42 24.73
C LEU A 13 -15.78 18.10 23.24
N LEU A 14 -15.35 19.05 22.39
CA LEU A 14 -15.35 18.91 20.94
C LEU A 14 -14.39 17.79 20.49
N THR A 15 -13.20 17.71 21.09
CA THR A 15 -12.19 16.69 20.75
C THR A 15 -12.69 15.28 21.03
N ILE A 16 -13.47 15.06 22.08
CA ILE A 16 -14.05 13.74 22.40
C ILE A 16 -14.92 13.25 21.23
N VAL A 17 -15.83 14.11 20.74
CA VAL A 17 -16.74 13.77 19.65
C VAL A 17 -15.98 13.60 18.33
N VAL A 18 -15.11 14.53 18.00
CA VAL A 18 -14.38 14.50 16.73
C VAL A 18 -13.41 13.32 16.68
N ASP A 19 -12.66 13.03 17.76
CA ASP A 19 -11.78 11.86 17.79
C ASP A 19 -12.56 10.54 17.66
N ALA A 20 -13.71 10.42 18.33
CA ALA A 20 -14.56 9.25 18.20
C ALA A 20 -15.15 9.10 16.79
N PHE A 21 -15.51 10.20 16.13
CA PHE A 21 -15.90 10.18 14.72
C PHE A 21 -14.78 9.62 13.84
N TYR A 22 -13.54 10.09 13.99
CA TYR A 22 -12.40 9.58 13.21
C TYR A 22 -12.11 8.09 13.45
N VAL A 23 -12.38 7.59 14.66
CA VAL A 23 -12.20 6.16 14.99
C VAL A 23 -13.31 5.30 14.37
N ARG A 24 -14.57 5.75 14.38
CA ARG A 24 -15.73 4.94 13.99
C ARG A 24 -16.08 5.09 12.51
N GLU A 25 -16.30 6.33 12.04
CA GLU A 25 -16.92 6.62 10.74
C GLU A 25 -16.06 7.49 9.80
N GLY A 26 -15.03 8.17 10.33
CA GLY A 26 -14.19 9.12 9.62
C GLY A 26 -13.15 8.53 8.66
N ARG A 27 -13.32 7.28 8.19
CA ARG A 27 -12.35 6.60 7.29
C ARG A 27 -12.06 7.35 5.99
N LEU A 28 -13.00 8.19 5.53
CA LEU A 28 -12.89 9.00 4.32
C LEU A 28 -12.50 10.46 4.59
N CYS A 29 -12.30 10.83 5.85
CA CYS A 29 -11.97 12.20 6.26
C CYS A 29 -10.46 12.33 6.49
N LEU A 30 -9.85 13.41 5.97
CA LEU A 30 -8.42 13.66 6.17
C LEU A 30 -8.20 14.31 7.55
N ARG A 31 -7.00 14.19 8.11
CA ARG A 31 -6.66 14.92 9.36
C ARG A 31 -6.68 16.45 9.17
N ALA A 32 -6.52 16.93 7.94
CA ALA A 32 -6.68 18.35 7.60
C ALA A 32 -8.11 18.86 7.82
N ASP A 33 -9.12 17.99 7.75
CA ASP A 33 -10.52 18.34 7.98
C ASP A 33 -10.87 18.39 9.49
N TYR A 34 -9.93 18.12 10.39
CA TYR A 34 -10.19 17.99 11.82
C TYR A 34 -10.73 19.29 12.43
N SER A 35 -10.09 20.41 12.11
CA SER A 35 -10.54 21.75 12.56
C SER A 35 -11.89 22.13 11.97
N LEU A 36 -12.22 21.65 10.77
CA LEU A 36 -13.54 21.85 10.17
C LEU A 36 -14.62 21.14 11.01
N PHE A 37 -14.39 19.89 11.40
CA PHE A 37 -15.35 19.15 12.23
C PHE A 37 -15.43 19.69 13.66
N GLU A 38 -14.34 20.19 14.25
CA GLU A 38 -14.40 20.88 15.55
C GLU A 38 -15.29 22.13 15.48
N VAL A 39 -15.14 22.95 14.44
CA VAL A 39 -15.95 24.16 14.25
C VAL A 39 -17.41 23.81 13.96
N ILE A 40 -17.68 22.82 13.11
CA ILE A 40 -19.06 22.35 12.83
C ILE A 40 -19.69 21.79 14.10
N CYS A 41 -18.94 21.03 14.91
CA CYS A 41 -19.42 20.49 16.17
C CYS A 41 -19.79 21.63 17.13
N TYR A 42 -18.93 22.63 17.28
CA TYR A 42 -19.21 23.80 18.13
C TYR A 42 -20.46 24.57 17.65
N LEU A 43 -20.58 24.77 16.33
CA LEU A 43 -21.74 25.44 15.75
C LEU A 43 -23.04 24.66 16.02
N ALA A 44 -23.00 23.34 15.85
CA ALA A 44 -24.15 22.47 16.08
C ALA A 44 -24.55 22.38 17.57
N THR A 45 -23.59 22.42 18.50
CA THR A 45 -23.87 22.23 19.93
C THR A 45 -24.18 23.51 20.69
N PHE A 46 -23.56 24.65 20.33
CA PHE A 46 -23.65 25.89 21.11
C PHE A 46 -24.30 27.06 20.37
N GLN A 47 -24.31 27.04 19.04
CA GLN A 47 -24.73 28.20 18.25
C GLN A 47 -25.94 27.89 17.38
N LEU A 48 -26.48 26.67 17.40
CA LEU A 48 -27.59 26.30 16.53
C LEU A 48 -28.88 27.07 16.88
N GLU A 49 -29.10 27.34 18.17
CA GLU A 49 -30.25 28.13 18.65
C GLU A 49 -30.06 29.65 18.41
N GLU A 50 -28.85 30.16 18.56
CA GLU A 50 -28.54 31.60 18.43
C GLU A 50 -28.37 32.03 16.96
N LEU A 51 -27.74 31.20 16.13
CA LEU A 51 -27.49 31.45 14.72
C LEU A 51 -28.74 31.17 13.87
N GLY A 52 -29.59 30.24 14.32
CA GLY A 52 -30.76 29.78 13.60
C GLY A 52 -30.45 28.76 12.50
N PHE A 53 -31.42 27.88 12.25
CA PHE A 53 -31.25 26.71 11.39
C PHE A 53 -30.91 27.05 9.92
N GLN A 54 -31.44 28.13 9.37
CA GLN A 54 -31.20 28.50 7.96
C GLN A 54 -29.76 28.94 7.69
N LEU A 55 -29.19 29.78 8.57
CA LEU A 55 -27.79 30.20 8.46
C LEU A 55 -26.84 29.03 8.69
N PHE A 56 -27.19 28.12 9.59
CA PHE A 56 -26.47 26.87 9.76
C PHE A 56 -26.48 26.02 8.47
N CYS A 57 -27.63 25.85 7.83
CA CYS A 57 -27.74 25.14 6.54
C CYS A 57 -26.83 25.76 5.46
N ASP A 58 -26.80 27.09 5.35
CA ASP A 58 -25.97 27.78 4.36
C ASP A 58 -24.47 27.59 4.62
N VAL A 59 -24.05 27.61 5.89
CA VAL A 59 -22.68 27.28 6.28
C VAL A 59 -22.35 25.84 5.89
N LEU A 60 -23.23 24.87 6.14
CA LEU A 60 -22.97 23.47 5.79
C LEU A 60 -22.91 23.22 4.27
N ARG A 61 -23.73 23.92 3.49
CA ARG A 61 -23.71 23.86 2.01
C ARG A 61 -22.40 24.38 1.41
N SER A 62 -21.73 25.31 2.09
CA SER A 62 -20.42 25.83 1.65
C SER A 62 -19.24 24.86 1.87
N GLN A 63 -19.46 23.80 2.64
CA GLN A 63 -18.44 22.83 3.05
C GLN A 63 -18.57 21.53 2.23
N PRO A 64 -17.59 20.59 2.28
CA PRO A 64 -17.70 19.32 1.57
C PRO A 64 -18.89 18.47 2.07
N VAL A 65 -20.03 18.62 1.39
CA VAL A 65 -21.36 18.09 1.76
C VAL A 65 -21.32 16.62 2.18
N HIS A 66 -20.69 15.75 1.39
CA HIS A 66 -20.59 14.32 1.71
C HIS A 66 -19.87 14.04 3.05
N LYS A 67 -18.86 14.83 3.42
CA LYS A 67 -18.12 14.66 4.68
C LYS A 67 -18.93 15.20 5.86
N VAL A 68 -19.53 16.36 5.67
CA VAL A 68 -20.33 17.05 6.68
C VAL A 68 -21.60 16.25 7.01
N CYS A 69 -22.33 15.75 6.01
CA CYS A 69 -23.51 14.91 6.25
C CYS A 69 -23.18 13.63 7.03
N LYS A 70 -22.01 13.02 6.80
CA LYS A 70 -21.55 11.87 7.60
C LYS A 70 -21.24 12.26 9.03
N PHE A 71 -20.58 13.39 9.24
CA PHE A 71 -20.28 13.90 10.58
C PHE A 71 -21.55 14.26 11.36
N LEU A 72 -22.49 14.96 10.72
CA LEU A 72 -23.78 15.29 11.32
C LEU A 72 -24.60 14.05 11.63
N GLY A 73 -24.65 13.07 10.72
CA GLY A 73 -25.30 11.78 10.97
C GLY A 73 -24.69 11.02 12.14
N PHE A 74 -23.39 11.16 12.38
CA PHE A 74 -22.72 10.60 13.55
C PHE A 74 -23.06 11.35 14.85
N LEU A 75 -23.01 12.68 14.82
CA LEU A 75 -23.25 13.57 15.97
C LEU A 75 -24.71 13.52 16.43
N PHE A 76 -25.66 13.63 15.50
CA PHE A 76 -27.10 13.64 15.77
C PHE A 76 -27.72 12.23 15.87
N ASN A 77 -26.89 11.19 15.96
CA ASN A 77 -27.40 9.85 16.18
C ASN A 77 -27.94 9.74 17.64
N PRO A 78 -29.25 9.46 17.82
CA PRO A 78 -29.87 9.47 19.15
C PRO A 78 -29.25 8.45 20.11
N LEU A 79 -28.73 7.32 19.58
CA LEU A 79 -28.04 6.32 20.38
C LEU A 79 -26.69 6.83 20.87
N ASN A 80 -25.93 7.54 20.03
CA ASN A 80 -24.63 8.09 20.42
C ASN A 80 -24.80 9.24 21.42
N LEU A 81 -25.77 10.13 21.21
CA LEU A 81 -26.05 11.27 22.08
C LEU A 81 -26.50 10.83 23.48
N SER A 82 -27.44 9.89 23.57
CA SER A 82 -28.05 9.48 24.84
C SER A 82 -27.19 8.55 25.70
N SER A 83 -26.21 7.86 25.10
CA SER A 83 -25.31 6.94 25.80
C SER A 83 -23.91 7.54 25.90
N TRP A 84 -23.02 7.16 24.98
CA TRP A 84 -21.59 7.41 25.07
C TRP A 84 -21.22 8.90 25.09
N ILE A 85 -21.83 9.75 24.24
CA ILE A 85 -21.48 11.19 24.22
C ILE A 85 -21.83 11.84 25.56
N LYS A 86 -23.03 11.58 26.08
CA LYS A 86 -23.47 12.06 27.38
C LYS A 86 -22.57 11.55 28.50
N ASP A 87 -22.21 10.28 28.49
CA ASP A 87 -21.37 9.67 29.53
C ASP A 87 -19.96 10.29 29.54
N GLU A 88 -19.34 10.47 28.38
CA GLU A 88 -18.01 11.08 28.26
C GLU A 88 -18.02 12.58 28.62
N TRP A 89 -19.06 13.32 28.20
CA TRP A 89 -19.20 14.73 28.59
C TRP A 89 -19.44 14.89 30.09
N SER A 90 -20.13 13.92 30.71
CA SER A 90 -20.37 13.87 32.16
C SER A 90 -19.11 13.57 32.98
N LEU A 91 -18.01 13.11 32.35
CA LEU A 91 -16.71 13.01 33.03
C LEU A 91 -16.02 14.37 33.18
N VAL A 92 -16.38 15.33 32.32
CA VAL A 92 -15.76 16.67 32.27
C VAL A 92 -16.65 17.72 32.92
N TYR A 93 -17.97 17.58 32.82
CA TYR A 93 -18.97 18.52 33.33
C TYR A 93 -20.07 17.82 34.14
N GLU A 94 -20.85 18.59 34.90
CA GLU A 94 -21.94 18.06 35.71
C GLU A 94 -23.04 17.41 34.84
N THR A 95 -23.48 16.21 35.21
CA THR A 95 -24.39 15.38 34.41
C THR A 95 -25.75 16.03 34.14
N SER A 96 -26.28 16.81 35.09
CA SER A 96 -27.51 17.60 34.95
C SER A 96 -27.36 18.67 33.87
N HIS A 97 -26.28 19.46 33.96
CA HIS A 97 -25.94 20.52 33.02
C HIS A 97 -25.72 20.00 31.60
N VAL A 98 -24.98 18.90 31.45
CA VAL A 98 -24.73 18.24 30.16
C VAL A 98 -26.03 17.81 29.50
N LYS A 99 -26.94 17.23 30.28
CA LYS A 99 -28.21 16.72 29.78
C LYS A 99 -29.11 17.87 29.33
N GLU A 100 -29.34 18.84 30.20
CA GLU A 100 -30.31 19.92 29.98
C GLU A 100 -29.85 20.93 28.93
N ASN A 101 -28.57 21.29 28.90
CA ASN A 101 -28.08 22.37 28.04
C ASN A 101 -27.50 21.89 26.71
N TRP A 102 -27.06 20.63 26.61
CA TRP A 102 -26.39 20.14 25.39
C TRP A 102 -27.13 18.96 24.75
N ILE A 103 -27.44 17.92 25.52
CA ILE A 103 -28.07 16.71 24.95
C ILE A 103 -29.52 16.96 24.55
N ASP A 104 -30.33 17.58 25.42
CA ASP A 104 -31.75 17.82 25.16
C ASP A 104 -31.97 18.76 23.96
N PRO A 105 -31.20 19.87 23.80
CA PRO A 105 -31.26 20.69 22.59
C PRO A 105 -30.81 19.95 21.32
N LEU A 106 -29.72 19.17 21.37
CA LEU A 106 -29.28 18.38 20.22
C LEU A 106 -30.31 17.32 19.81
N MET A 107 -30.98 16.71 20.78
CA MET A 107 -32.08 15.78 20.55
C MET A 107 -33.31 16.47 19.94
N ARG A 108 -33.59 17.70 20.33
CA ARG A 108 -34.69 18.51 19.77
C ARG A 108 -34.48 18.82 18.30
N TRP A 109 -33.24 19.14 17.89
CA TRP A 109 -32.86 19.47 16.51
C TRP A 109 -32.57 18.26 15.62
N GLN A 110 -32.63 17.05 16.17
CA GLN A 110 -32.37 15.82 15.45
C GLN A 110 -33.24 15.61 14.20
N PRO A 111 -34.59 15.81 14.23
CA PRO A 111 -35.42 15.56 13.05
C PRO A 111 -35.16 16.57 11.93
N GLU A 112 -34.94 17.85 12.27
CA GLU A 112 -34.64 18.89 11.28
C GLU A 112 -33.27 18.66 10.61
N VAL A 113 -32.25 18.28 11.38
CA VAL A 113 -30.92 17.96 10.83
C VAL A 113 -30.97 16.67 9.99
N GLN A 114 -31.79 15.69 10.37
CA GLN A 114 -31.94 14.47 9.58
C GLN A 114 -32.62 14.76 8.23
N GLU A 115 -33.65 15.61 8.21
CA GLU A 115 -34.27 16.06 6.96
C GLU A 115 -33.27 16.79 6.06
N LEU A 116 -32.42 17.64 6.64
CA LEU A 116 -31.34 18.32 5.91
C LEU A 116 -30.33 17.33 5.33
N ILE A 117 -29.92 16.31 6.10
CA ILE A 117 -29.01 15.27 5.63
C ILE A 117 -29.62 14.54 4.43
N ASP A 118 -30.91 14.21 4.50
CA ASP A 118 -31.62 13.50 3.43
C ASP A 118 -31.76 14.39 2.17
N GLN A 119 -32.06 15.69 2.34
CA GLN A 119 -32.09 16.67 1.25
C GLN A 119 -30.73 16.79 0.55
N LEU A 120 -29.65 16.97 1.33
CA LEU A 120 -28.28 17.12 0.81
C LEU A 120 -27.75 15.83 0.16
N GLN A 121 -28.14 14.65 0.67
CA GLN A 121 -27.82 13.36 0.05
C GLN A 121 -28.63 13.10 -1.22
N GLY A 122 -29.88 13.57 -1.27
CA GLY A 122 -30.73 13.55 -2.46
C GLY A 122 -30.21 14.46 -3.57
N GLU A 123 -29.69 15.64 -3.23
CA GLU A 123 -29.01 16.55 -4.18
C GLU A 123 -27.71 15.93 -4.74
N LEU A 124 -26.99 15.16 -3.92
CA LEU A 124 -25.76 14.48 -4.34
C LEU A 124 -26.04 13.28 -5.26
N THR A 125 -27.17 12.60 -5.11
CA THR A 125 -27.59 11.48 -5.98
C THR A 125 -28.35 11.93 -7.23
N SER A 126 -28.97 13.12 -7.21
CA SER A 126 -29.67 13.70 -8.36
C SER A 126 -28.78 14.51 -9.31
N GLN A 127 -27.53 14.81 -8.93
CA GLN A 127 -26.50 15.26 -9.87
C GLN A 127 -26.36 14.23 -11.01
N PRO A 128 -26.71 14.57 -12.26
CA PRO A 128 -26.42 13.69 -13.38
C PRO A 128 -24.91 13.59 -13.47
N SER A 129 -24.36 12.40 -13.25
CA SER A 129 -22.99 12.11 -13.67
C SER A 129 -22.82 12.65 -15.10
N PRO A 130 -21.73 13.35 -15.46
CA PRO A 130 -21.48 13.68 -16.85
C PRO A 130 -21.65 12.38 -17.65
N PRO A 131 -22.46 12.38 -18.73
CA PRO A 131 -22.80 11.15 -19.42
C PRO A 131 -21.48 10.46 -19.72
N LYS A 132 -21.29 9.26 -19.15
CA LYS A 132 -20.22 8.38 -19.58
C LYS A 132 -20.38 8.33 -21.08
N SER A 133 -19.48 9.00 -21.80
CA SER A 133 -19.41 8.90 -23.23
C SER A 133 -19.43 7.41 -23.50
N LYS A 134 -20.52 6.90 -24.11
CA LYS A 134 -20.53 5.55 -24.64
C LYS A 134 -19.23 5.46 -25.41
N ALA A 135 -18.32 4.59 -24.97
CA ALA A 135 -17.11 4.34 -25.71
C ALA A 135 -17.58 4.05 -27.13
N LYS A 136 -17.25 4.94 -28.08
CA LYS A 136 -17.49 4.66 -29.49
C LYS A 136 -16.93 3.27 -29.73
N VAL A 137 -17.72 2.42 -30.37
CA VAL A 137 -17.23 1.16 -30.93
C VAL A 137 -15.91 1.47 -31.62
N THR A 138 -14.84 0.87 -31.12
CA THR A 138 -13.49 1.10 -31.62
C THR A 138 -13.40 0.49 -33.01
N GLU A 139 -13.50 1.32 -34.04
CA GLU A 139 -13.00 0.93 -35.36
C GLU A 139 -11.47 0.76 -35.26
N PRO A 140 -10.89 -0.28 -35.87
CA PRO A 140 -9.44 -0.47 -35.88
C PRO A 140 -8.78 0.68 -36.62
N LYS A 141 -8.21 1.63 -35.87
CA LYS A 141 -7.36 2.67 -36.44
C LYS A 141 -5.96 2.09 -36.60
N GLU A 142 -5.47 2.05 -37.83
CA GLU A 142 -4.15 1.54 -38.18
C GLU A 142 -3.06 2.23 -37.35
N PHE A 143 -2.13 1.42 -36.87
CA PHE A 143 -1.10 1.78 -35.90
C PHE A 143 -0.11 2.79 -36.51
N SER A 144 0.09 3.92 -35.83
CA SER A 144 1.29 4.72 -36.07
C SER A 144 2.43 4.16 -35.23
N LEU A 145 3.52 3.82 -35.91
CA LEU A 145 4.78 3.35 -35.35
C LEU A 145 5.21 4.18 -34.12
N THR A 146 5.26 3.49 -32.98
CA THR A 146 6.15 3.70 -31.81
C THR A 146 6.34 5.13 -31.30
N THR A 147 5.63 5.45 -30.20
CA THR A 147 6.32 5.98 -29.00
C THR A 147 5.88 5.16 -27.78
N PRO A 148 6.81 4.62 -26.98
CA PRO A 148 6.44 3.80 -25.84
C PRO A 148 5.85 4.69 -24.74
N ARG A 149 4.65 4.35 -24.26
CA ARG A 149 4.11 4.90 -23.02
C ARG A 149 5.07 4.60 -21.85
N PRO A 150 5.34 5.57 -20.95
CA PRO A 150 6.11 5.28 -19.74
C PRO A 150 5.35 4.23 -18.91
N ARG A 151 6.01 3.11 -18.62
CA ARG A 151 5.48 2.08 -17.72
C ARG A 151 5.37 2.66 -16.32
N ALA A 152 4.22 2.47 -15.69
CA ALA A 152 4.07 2.67 -14.26
C ALA A 152 5.09 1.77 -13.54
N ILE A 153 5.92 2.40 -12.71
CA ILE A 153 6.88 1.71 -11.84
C ILE A 153 6.05 0.79 -10.92
N PRO A 154 6.43 -0.49 -10.74
CA PRO A 154 5.78 -1.36 -9.77
C PRO A 154 5.86 -0.72 -8.39
N VAL A 155 4.70 -0.56 -7.73
CA VAL A 155 4.63 -0.10 -6.33
C VAL A 155 5.54 -1.02 -5.50
N PRO A 156 6.54 -0.48 -4.77
CA PRO A 156 7.40 -1.29 -3.92
C PRO A 156 6.56 -2.09 -2.92
N GLU A 157 6.86 -3.38 -2.81
CA GLU A 157 6.27 -4.26 -1.81
C GLU A 157 6.43 -3.61 -0.43
N LEU A 158 5.33 -3.60 0.35
CA LEU A 158 5.33 -3.08 1.72
C LEU A 158 6.42 -3.81 2.50
N VAL A 159 7.52 -3.11 2.77
CA VAL A 159 8.62 -3.57 3.60
C VAL A 159 8.02 -4.23 4.85
N PRO A 160 8.43 -5.45 5.23
CA PRO A 160 7.97 -6.09 6.45
C PRO A 160 8.07 -5.06 7.57
N LYS A 161 6.94 -4.78 8.26
CA LYS A 161 6.95 -3.97 9.47
C LYS A 161 7.95 -4.63 10.40
N VAL A 162 9.18 -4.09 10.42
CA VAL A 162 10.21 -4.47 11.37
C VAL A 162 9.52 -4.34 12.72
N ALA A 163 9.39 -5.47 13.41
CA ALA A 163 8.89 -5.47 14.77
C ALA A 163 9.69 -4.41 15.51
N LYS A 164 8.99 -3.44 16.10
CA LYS A 164 9.59 -2.44 17.00
C LYS A 164 10.66 -3.16 17.81
N THR A 165 11.91 -2.78 17.59
CA THR A 165 13.02 -3.23 18.40
C THR A 165 12.58 -3.04 19.83
N ARG A 166 12.47 -4.15 20.58
CA ARG A 166 12.30 -4.07 22.02
C ARG A 166 13.43 -3.16 22.50
N PRO A 167 13.16 -2.08 23.24
CA PRO A 167 14.23 -1.26 23.75
C PRO A 167 15.17 -2.19 24.51
N ASP A 168 16.43 -2.19 24.06
CA ASP A 168 17.50 -2.88 24.75
C ASP A 168 17.42 -2.56 26.23
N SER A 169 17.69 -3.59 27.01
CA SER A 169 17.72 -3.64 28.47
C SER A 169 18.80 -2.71 29.05
N LYS A 170 18.74 -1.42 28.74
CA LYS A 170 19.48 -0.39 29.46
C LYS A 170 18.75 -0.17 30.77
N LYS A 171 19.30 -0.83 31.79
CA LYS A 171 19.14 -0.58 33.24
C LYS A 171 18.05 0.44 33.53
N LYS A 172 16.83 -0.05 33.80
CA LYS A 172 15.77 0.76 34.40
C LYS A 172 16.41 1.61 35.49
N PRO A 173 16.36 2.95 35.44
CA PRO A 173 16.59 3.71 36.66
C PRO A 173 15.54 3.16 37.61
N ARG A 174 15.98 2.60 38.74
CA ARG A 174 15.07 2.19 39.80
C ARG A 174 14.15 3.38 40.01
N LEU A 175 12.87 3.23 39.67
CA LEU A 175 11.84 4.18 40.07
C LEU A 175 12.01 4.28 41.58
N ARG A 176 12.67 5.35 42.03
CA ARG A 176 12.64 5.71 43.43
C ARG A 176 11.16 5.96 43.66
N LEU A 177 10.56 5.08 44.45
CA LEU A 177 9.24 5.31 45.01
C LEU A 177 9.20 6.79 45.43
N PRO A 178 8.14 7.55 45.07
CA PRO A 178 7.99 8.89 45.62
C PRO A 178 8.18 8.76 47.14
N PRO A 179 9.00 9.61 47.78
CA PRO A 179 9.15 9.54 49.22
C PRO A 179 7.75 9.51 49.80
N ARG A 180 7.43 8.41 50.51
CA ARG A 180 6.14 8.22 51.17
C ARG A 180 5.86 9.53 51.87
N ILE A 181 4.81 10.25 51.47
CA ILE A 181 4.44 11.51 52.08
C ILE A 181 4.02 11.14 53.50
N LEU A 182 4.99 11.12 54.40
CA LEU A 182 4.74 11.05 55.82
C LEU A 182 3.97 12.33 56.12
N LYS A 183 2.73 12.19 56.60
CA LYS A 183 1.96 13.33 57.10
C LYS A 183 2.88 14.13 58.00
N SER A 184 3.17 15.37 57.61
CA SER A 184 3.96 16.28 58.42
C SER A 184 3.25 16.39 59.77
N GLN A 185 4.00 16.20 60.86
CA GLN A 185 3.46 16.42 62.21
C GLN A 185 2.88 17.84 62.28
N LYS A 186 1.66 17.95 62.80
CA LYS A 186 0.85 19.18 62.85
C LYS A 186 1.67 20.29 63.53
N LEU A 187 1.61 21.50 62.99
CA LEU A 187 2.31 22.67 63.51
C LEU A 187 1.75 22.98 64.91
N THR A 188 2.54 22.80 65.95
CA THR A 188 2.14 23.08 67.35
C THR A 188 2.53 24.51 67.68
N PHE A 189 1.66 25.46 67.36
CA PHE A 189 1.76 26.78 67.97
C PHE A 189 1.41 26.69 69.45
N TYR A 190 2.04 27.55 70.27
CA TYR A 190 1.81 27.65 71.70
C TYR A 190 0.29 27.80 71.98
N THR A 191 -0.32 26.79 72.59
CA THR A 191 -1.66 26.87 73.18
C THR A 191 -1.51 27.40 74.60
N PRO A 192 -1.96 28.62 74.92
CA PRO A 192 -2.04 29.08 76.29
C PRO A 192 -2.90 28.10 77.08
N ASN A 193 -2.43 27.69 78.26
CA ASN A 193 -3.20 26.80 79.11
C ASN A 193 -4.29 27.66 79.78
N ASP A 194 -5.51 27.66 79.22
CA ASP A 194 -6.63 28.54 79.64
C ASP A 194 -7.15 28.29 81.07
N ASN A 195 -6.54 27.38 81.84
CA ASN A 195 -7.09 26.87 83.10
C ASN A 195 -6.33 27.29 84.37
N ALA A 196 -5.46 28.30 84.33
CA ALA A 196 -4.87 28.85 85.56
C ALA A 196 -4.74 30.38 85.48
N PRO A 197 -5.38 31.15 86.40
CA PRO A 197 -5.19 32.60 86.48
C PRO A 197 -3.81 32.89 87.10
N VAL A 198 -2.76 32.87 86.27
CA VAL A 198 -1.42 33.29 86.68
C VAL A 198 -1.41 34.82 86.75
N LYS A 199 -1.09 35.38 87.92
CA LYS A 199 -0.96 36.82 88.13
C LYS A 199 0.17 37.34 87.25
N LEU A 200 -0.16 38.11 86.21
CA LEU A 200 0.77 38.59 85.19
C LEU A 200 1.74 39.64 85.75
N ASN A 201 2.80 39.20 86.41
CA ASN A 201 3.94 40.06 86.71
C ASN A 201 4.78 40.27 85.43
N THR A 202 5.42 41.44 85.29
CA THR A 202 6.25 41.79 84.12
C THR A 202 7.29 40.72 83.77
N ALA A 203 7.88 40.08 84.79
CA ALA A 203 8.84 38.99 84.61
C ALA A 203 8.21 37.67 84.09
N ALA A 204 6.91 37.44 84.27
CA ALA A 204 6.21 36.28 83.70
C ALA A 204 6.00 36.48 82.19
N ILE A 205 5.53 37.67 81.80
CA ILE A 205 5.32 38.04 80.38
C ILE A 205 6.64 37.95 79.59
N LEU A 206 7.74 38.48 80.13
CA LEU A 206 9.04 38.41 79.46
C LEU A 206 9.57 36.98 79.32
N ARG A 207 9.30 36.09 80.29
CA ARG A 207 9.69 34.68 80.22
C ARG A 207 8.84 33.91 79.21
N GLU A 208 7.53 34.16 79.15
CA GLU A 208 6.64 33.59 78.14
C GLU A 208 7.00 34.07 76.73
N GLY A 209 7.29 35.36 76.56
CA GLY A 209 7.75 35.93 75.29
C GLY A 209 9.05 35.28 74.81
N ALA A 210 10.05 35.10 75.68
CA ALA A 210 11.31 34.45 75.33
C ALA A 210 11.13 32.96 74.94
N LEU A 211 10.19 32.25 75.57
CA LEU A 211 9.85 30.87 75.23
C LEU A 211 9.16 30.79 73.86
N TYR A 212 8.22 31.69 73.59
CA TYR A 212 7.54 31.77 72.31
C TYR A 212 8.55 32.03 71.18
N GLN A 213 9.45 32.98 71.38
CA GLN A 213 10.45 33.36 70.38
C GLN A 213 11.40 32.21 70.03
N ARG A 214 11.89 31.48 71.04
CA ARG A 214 12.69 30.25 70.83
C ARG A 214 11.92 29.15 70.10
N GLN A 215 10.61 29.04 70.30
CA GLN A 215 9.79 28.05 69.59
C GLN A 215 9.59 28.44 68.12
N VAL A 216 9.33 29.73 67.85
CA VAL A 216 9.21 30.26 66.49
C VAL A 216 10.51 30.03 65.71
N GLU A 217 11.67 30.32 66.31
CA GLU A 217 12.98 30.08 65.68
C GLU A 217 13.19 28.60 65.33
N LYS A 218 12.75 27.68 66.19
CA LYS A 218 12.85 26.23 65.92
C LYS A 218 11.94 25.78 64.77
N GLU A 219 10.71 26.30 64.70
CA GLU A 219 9.81 25.98 63.58
C GLU A 219 10.30 26.61 62.27
N LEU A 220 10.88 27.81 62.32
CA LEU A 220 11.48 28.45 61.14
C LEU A 220 12.64 27.60 60.59
N GLN A 221 13.58 27.20 61.45
CA GLN A 221 14.67 26.29 61.05
C GLN A 221 14.18 24.94 60.51
N ARG A 222 13.04 24.45 60.99
CA ARG A 222 12.42 23.22 60.49
C ARG A 222 11.84 23.43 59.09
N VAL A 223 11.18 24.56 58.84
CA VAL A 223 10.66 24.93 57.52
C VAL A 223 11.81 25.10 56.53
N ASP A 224 12.88 25.80 56.90
CA ASP A 224 14.04 26.00 56.02
C ASP A 224 14.67 24.66 55.59
N ARG A 225 14.88 23.72 56.53
CA ARG A 225 15.38 22.36 56.20
C ARG A 225 14.46 21.56 55.28
N LEU A 226 13.15 21.83 55.33
CA LEU A 226 12.17 21.19 54.44
C LEU A 226 12.20 21.82 53.05
N VAL A 227 12.42 23.12 52.96
CA VAL A 227 12.57 23.87 51.70
C VAL A 227 13.87 23.46 51.01
N ASP A 228 14.99 23.36 51.73
CA ASP A 228 16.28 22.90 51.19
C ASP A 228 16.21 21.46 50.65
N GLY A 229 15.32 20.62 51.19
CA GLY A 229 15.08 19.25 50.74
C GLY A 229 14.09 19.13 49.57
N ALA A 230 13.36 20.19 49.24
CA ALA A 230 12.45 20.25 48.10
C ALA A 230 13.24 20.61 46.84
N GLY A 231 13.93 19.63 46.26
CA GLY A 231 14.70 19.85 45.03
C GLY A 231 13.81 20.36 43.87
N ASP A 232 14.29 21.39 43.18
CA ASP A 232 13.62 21.97 42.04
C ASP A 232 13.55 21.00 40.85
N PHE A 233 12.42 20.94 40.15
CA PHE A 233 12.27 20.16 38.91
C PHE A 233 12.97 20.81 37.69
N SER A 234 13.72 21.90 37.89
CA SER A 234 14.37 22.69 36.84
C SER A 234 15.32 21.85 35.98
N GLU A 235 16.21 21.07 36.60
CA GLU A 235 17.17 20.19 35.90
C GLU A 235 16.47 19.13 35.04
N PHE A 236 15.39 18.54 35.55
CA PHE A 236 14.60 17.56 34.81
C PHE A 236 13.90 18.19 33.60
N LEU A 237 13.30 19.37 33.78
CA LEU A 237 12.61 20.09 32.71
C LEU A 237 13.60 20.57 31.63
N GLU A 238 14.79 21.01 32.02
CA GLU A 238 15.86 21.35 31.08
C GLU A 238 16.35 20.14 30.29
N TRP A 239 16.57 19.01 30.96
CA TRP A 239 16.91 17.77 30.31
C TRP A 239 15.83 17.33 29.31
N GLN A 240 14.56 17.41 29.69
CA GLN A 240 13.44 17.07 28.82
C GLN A 240 13.41 17.96 27.58
N ARG A 241 13.63 19.28 27.72
CA ARG A 241 13.73 20.21 26.59
C ARG A 241 14.89 19.86 25.67
N ARG A 242 16.07 19.54 26.23
CA ARG A 242 17.26 19.14 25.45
C ARG A 242 17.02 17.84 24.68
N MET A 243 16.38 16.85 25.29
CA MET A 243 16.06 15.59 24.61
C MET A 243 15.04 15.80 23.49
N GLN A 244 13.99 16.58 23.72
CA GLN A 244 13.01 16.90 22.68
C GLN A 244 13.64 17.66 21.50
N ALA A 245 14.60 18.56 21.76
CA ALA A 245 15.32 19.27 20.71
C ALA A 245 16.16 18.30 19.87
N LYS A 246 16.93 17.41 20.51
CA LYS A 246 17.73 16.38 19.83
C LYS A 246 16.87 15.45 18.98
N ASP A 247 15.76 14.95 19.52
CA ASP A 247 14.86 14.05 18.78
C ASP A 247 14.28 14.76 17.53
N ARG A 248 13.98 16.06 17.62
CA ARG A 248 13.53 16.85 16.46
C ARG A 248 14.62 17.01 15.41
N GLU A 249 15.85 17.30 15.82
CA GLU A 249 17.00 17.39 14.91
C GLU A 249 17.27 16.06 14.20
N GLU A 250 17.23 14.94 14.92
CA GLU A 250 17.39 13.60 14.35
C GLU A 250 16.28 13.28 13.33
N GLN A 251 15.04 13.69 13.59
CA GLN A 251 13.94 13.52 12.65
C GLN A 251 14.13 14.31 11.36
N LEU A 252 14.60 15.56 11.45
CA LEU A 252 14.92 16.39 10.31
C LEU A 252 16.05 15.77 9.49
N ALA A 253 17.16 15.39 10.15
CA ALA A 253 18.30 14.73 9.51
C ALA A 253 17.89 13.41 8.83
N ALA A 254 17.07 12.58 9.48
CA ALA A 254 16.56 11.34 8.89
C ALA A 254 15.66 11.62 7.67
N GLY A 255 14.91 12.74 7.68
CA GLY A 255 14.15 13.21 6.53
C GLY A 255 15.05 13.55 5.34
N GLU A 256 16.14 14.27 5.58
CA GLU A 256 17.11 14.64 4.55
C GLU A 256 17.82 13.42 3.96
N VAL A 257 18.25 12.48 4.82
CA VAL A 257 18.86 11.22 4.37
C VAL A 257 17.90 10.43 3.48
N ARG A 258 16.62 10.32 3.85
CA ARG A 258 15.61 9.66 3.00
C ARG A 258 15.44 10.36 1.66
N ARG A 259 15.40 11.69 1.65
CA ARG A 259 15.28 12.50 0.42
C ARG A 259 16.48 12.28 -0.50
N LEU A 260 17.69 12.35 0.03
CA LEU A 260 18.92 12.15 -0.74
C LEU A 260 19.01 10.72 -1.28
N ARG A 261 18.67 9.72 -0.47
CA ARG A 261 18.58 8.32 -0.90
C ARG A 261 17.58 8.13 -2.04
N GLY A 262 16.44 8.82 -2.00
CA GLY A 262 15.46 8.81 -3.10
C GLY A 262 16.03 9.38 -4.40
N LYS A 263 16.82 10.46 -4.33
CA LYS A 263 17.49 11.04 -5.51
C LYS A 263 18.54 10.11 -6.09
N LEU A 264 19.43 9.57 -5.24
CA LEU A 264 20.45 8.60 -5.65
C LEU A 264 19.81 7.37 -6.31
N SER A 265 18.74 6.82 -5.74
CA SER A 265 18.06 5.66 -6.33
C SER A 265 17.48 5.96 -7.71
N HIS A 266 17.00 7.19 -7.94
CA HIS A 266 16.50 7.59 -9.25
C HIS A 266 17.62 7.66 -10.30
N GLU A 267 18.76 8.24 -9.91
CA GLU A 267 19.96 8.33 -10.75
C GLU A 267 20.52 6.94 -11.06
N GLU A 268 20.65 6.07 -10.06
CA GLU A 268 21.07 4.66 -10.22
C GLU A 268 20.13 3.91 -11.18
N ALA A 269 18.82 4.08 -11.02
CA ALA A 269 17.85 3.45 -11.91
C ALA A 269 17.92 4.00 -13.34
N ALA A 270 18.25 5.28 -13.53
CA ALA A 270 18.45 5.87 -14.84
C ALA A 270 19.70 5.31 -15.53
N LEU A 271 20.81 5.20 -14.81
CA LEU A 271 22.05 4.61 -15.30
C LEU A 271 21.85 3.12 -15.67
N ALA A 272 21.17 2.35 -14.82
CA ALA A 272 20.86 0.95 -15.11
C ALA A 272 20.01 0.78 -16.39
N ARG A 273 19.01 1.65 -16.59
CA ARG A 273 18.22 1.66 -17.84
C ARG A 273 19.08 1.97 -19.05
N GLN A 274 20.04 2.90 -18.93
CA GLN A 274 20.95 3.26 -20.00
C GLN A 274 21.87 2.07 -20.37
N GLN A 275 22.41 1.38 -19.37
CA GLN A 275 23.25 0.18 -19.58
C GLN A 275 22.47 -0.92 -20.31
N VAL A 276 21.27 -1.27 -19.84
CA VAL A 276 20.41 -2.27 -20.48
C VAL A 276 20.06 -1.86 -21.92
N ALA A 277 19.85 -0.57 -22.19
CA ALA A 277 19.59 -0.08 -23.53
C ALA A 277 20.83 -0.21 -24.44
N GLN A 278 22.03 0.07 -23.94
CA GLN A 278 23.28 -0.11 -24.68
C GLN A 278 23.54 -1.59 -24.99
N GLU A 279 23.35 -2.49 -24.04
CA GLU A 279 23.51 -3.94 -24.28
C GLU A 279 22.50 -4.47 -25.30
N LYS A 280 21.24 -4.02 -25.23
CA LYS A 280 20.22 -4.37 -26.23
C LYS A 280 20.57 -3.84 -27.62
N ARG A 281 21.19 -2.67 -27.73
CA ARG A 281 21.68 -2.13 -29.01
C ARG A 281 22.79 -3.00 -29.58
N ARG A 282 23.81 -3.31 -28.77
CA ARG A 282 24.94 -4.19 -29.18
C ARG A 282 24.46 -5.57 -29.62
N THR A 283 23.57 -6.19 -28.85
CA THR A 283 23.03 -7.51 -29.21
C THR A 283 22.14 -7.46 -30.45
N ALA A 284 21.43 -6.34 -30.70
CA ALA A 284 20.68 -6.16 -31.94
C ALA A 284 21.59 -5.93 -33.15
N GLU A 285 22.71 -5.21 -32.98
CA GLU A 285 23.74 -5.03 -34.02
C GLU A 285 24.38 -6.36 -34.40
N LEU A 286 24.82 -7.15 -33.42
CA LEU A 286 25.36 -8.49 -33.65
C LEU A 286 24.38 -9.39 -34.42
N LYS A 287 23.10 -9.41 -34.02
CA LYS A 287 22.08 -10.17 -34.74
C LYS A 287 21.86 -9.66 -36.17
N LYS A 288 21.94 -8.36 -36.40
CA LYS A 288 21.86 -7.79 -37.76
C LYS A 288 23.04 -8.25 -38.61
N GLU A 289 24.25 -8.21 -38.06
CA GLU A 289 25.46 -8.69 -38.73
C GLU A 289 25.34 -10.19 -39.05
N GLU A 290 24.97 -11.03 -38.09
CA GLU A 290 24.73 -12.47 -38.30
C GLU A 290 23.69 -12.72 -39.41
N THR A 291 22.58 -11.97 -39.41
CA THR A 291 21.57 -12.10 -40.47
C THR A 291 22.08 -11.62 -41.83
N ALA A 292 22.91 -10.59 -41.86
CA ALA A 292 23.52 -10.07 -43.09
C ALA A 292 24.51 -11.08 -43.68
N GLU A 293 25.34 -11.71 -42.85
CA GLU A 293 26.24 -12.79 -43.26
C GLU A 293 25.46 -13.97 -43.84
N LEU A 294 24.37 -14.39 -43.19
CA LEU A 294 23.51 -15.46 -43.70
C LEU A 294 22.89 -15.11 -45.05
N MET A 295 22.43 -13.86 -45.23
CA MET A 295 21.90 -13.39 -46.52
C MET A 295 22.96 -13.39 -47.61
N GLN A 296 24.18 -12.96 -47.31
CA GLN A 296 25.30 -12.99 -48.24
C GLN A 296 25.61 -14.42 -48.69
N ARG A 297 25.71 -15.37 -47.75
CA ARG A 297 25.92 -16.80 -48.06
C ARG A 297 24.81 -17.38 -48.91
N CYS A 298 23.56 -16.99 -48.69
CA CYS A 298 22.43 -17.40 -49.54
C CYS A 298 22.53 -16.82 -50.95
N ALA A 299 22.94 -15.55 -51.09
CA ALA A 299 23.12 -14.91 -52.40
C ALA A 299 24.27 -15.56 -53.20
N GLU A 300 25.39 -15.85 -52.54
CA GLU A 300 26.52 -16.56 -53.15
C GLU A 300 26.14 -17.95 -53.63
N ARG A 301 25.41 -18.73 -52.80
CA ARG A 301 24.89 -20.05 -53.22
C ARG A 301 23.99 -19.95 -54.44
N ARG A 302 23.06 -18.98 -54.49
CA ARG A 302 22.21 -18.77 -55.67
C ARG A 302 23.01 -18.45 -56.93
N LEU A 303 24.05 -17.62 -56.82
CA LEU A 303 24.95 -17.33 -57.94
C LEU A 303 25.70 -18.58 -58.41
N GLN A 304 26.14 -19.42 -57.48
CA GLN A 304 26.83 -20.67 -57.81
C GLN A 304 25.89 -21.69 -58.46
N GLU A 305 24.66 -21.82 -57.94
CA GLU A 305 23.61 -22.63 -58.54
C GLU A 305 23.29 -22.15 -59.95
N GLU A 306 23.14 -20.85 -60.18
CA GLU A 306 22.89 -20.27 -61.50
C GLU A 306 24.05 -20.55 -62.48
N LYS A 307 25.31 -20.44 -62.03
CA LYS A 307 26.48 -20.81 -62.82
C LYS A 307 26.47 -22.29 -63.19
N SER A 308 26.22 -23.18 -62.22
CA SER A 308 26.15 -24.62 -62.45
C SER A 308 25.01 -25.02 -63.40
N MET A 309 23.86 -24.33 -63.31
CA MET A 309 22.73 -24.52 -64.21
C MET A 309 23.09 -24.07 -65.63
N LYS A 310 23.78 -22.93 -65.78
CA LYS A 310 24.26 -22.45 -67.08
C LYS A 310 25.21 -23.45 -67.73
N GLU A 311 26.17 -23.99 -66.97
CA GLU A 311 27.08 -25.03 -67.46
C GLU A 311 26.33 -26.30 -67.90
N LEU A 312 25.33 -26.75 -67.12
CA LEU A 312 24.52 -27.91 -67.49
C LEU A 312 23.71 -27.66 -68.78
N VAL A 313 23.13 -26.47 -68.92
CA VAL A 313 22.42 -26.07 -70.14
C VAL A 313 23.37 -26.05 -71.34
N GLU A 314 24.58 -25.52 -71.19
CA GLU A 314 25.62 -25.53 -72.23
C GLU A 314 25.96 -26.97 -72.66
N GLN A 315 26.13 -27.89 -71.71
CA GLN A 315 26.35 -29.32 -71.98
C GLN A 315 25.17 -29.97 -72.72
N VAL A 316 23.93 -29.66 -72.32
CA VAL A 316 22.72 -30.14 -73.02
C VAL A 316 22.66 -29.59 -74.45
N ILE A 317 23.02 -28.32 -74.65
CA ILE A 317 23.10 -27.72 -75.98
C ILE A 317 24.15 -28.44 -76.83
N GLU A 318 25.33 -28.73 -76.28
CA GLU A 318 26.41 -29.41 -76.99
C GLU A 318 26.05 -30.87 -77.34
N THR A 319 25.45 -31.60 -76.40
CA THR A 319 24.93 -32.95 -76.67
C THR A 319 23.83 -32.93 -77.73
N GLN A 320 22.92 -31.95 -77.72
CA GLN A 320 21.92 -31.77 -78.79
C GLN A 320 22.56 -31.47 -80.15
N LYS A 321 23.62 -30.66 -80.21
CA LYS A 321 24.38 -30.44 -81.46
C LYS A 321 24.98 -31.76 -81.96
N ASN A 322 25.61 -32.53 -81.08
CA ASN A 322 26.21 -33.83 -81.41
C ASN A 322 25.16 -34.84 -81.91
N VAL A 323 24.00 -34.92 -81.26
CA VAL A 323 22.88 -35.77 -81.68
C VAL A 323 22.36 -35.34 -83.07
N LYS A 324 22.22 -34.04 -83.34
CA LYS A 324 21.81 -33.53 -84.66
C LYS A 324 22.82 -33.90 -85.74
N VAL A 325 24.12 -33.77 -85.46
CA VAL A 325 25.19 -34.19 -86.38
C VAL A 325 25.08 -35.69 -86.66
N ALA A 326 24.99 -36.53 -85.62
CA ALA A 326 24.82 -37.98 -85.78
C ALA A 326 23.56 -38.36 -86.60
N GLN A 327 22.43 -37.67 -86.40
CA GLN A 327 21.23 -37.86 -87.21
C GLN A 327 21.44 -37.47 -88.68
N THR A 328 22.17 -36.37 -88.95
CA THR A 328 22.48 -35.97 -90.33
C THR A 328 23.39 -36.96 -91.03
N GLU A 329 24.38 -37.52 -90.32
CA GLU A 329 25.26 -38.57 -90.85
C GLU A 329 24.49 -39.88 -91.08
N LEU A 330 23.64 -40.32 -90.15
CA LEU A 330 22.75 -41.48 -90.37
C LEU A 330 21.84 -41.28 -91.58
N ARG A 331 21.28 -40.08 -91.79
CA ARG A 331 20.47 -39.76 -92.98
C ARG A 331 21.29 -39.81 -94.28
N LYS A 332 22.55 -39.37 -94.26
CA LYS A 332 23.46 -39.47 -95.41
C LYS A 332 23.83 -40.93 -95.70
N SER A 333 24.16 -41.71 -94.68
CA SER A 333 24.43 -43.15 -94.79
C SER A 333 23.23 -43.93 -95.33
N ARG A 334 22.01 -43.61 -94.87
CA ARG A 334 20.77 -44.19 -95.37
C ARG A 334 20.45 -43.80 -96.82
N ARG A 335 20.93 -42.65 -97.32
CA ARG A 335 20.84 -42.28 -98.74
C ARG A 335 21.90 -42.96 -99.61
N ARG A 336 23.05 -43.32 -99.03
CA ARG A 336 24.12 -44.08 -99.72
C ARG A 336 23.81 -45.58 -99.82
N ILE A 337 22.96 -46.10 -98.94
CA ILE A 337 22.44 -47.48 -98.99
C ILE A 337 21.05 -47.45 -99.65
N GLY A 338 21.02 -47.37 -100.98
CA GLY A 338 19.80 -47.57 -101.76
C GLY A 338 19.73 -49.01 -102.28
N GLY A 339 18.79 -49.83 -101.77
CA GLY A 339 18.54 -51.15 -102.33
C GLY A 339 17.49 -52.02 -101.62
N LYS A 340 16.26 -51.98 -102.16
CA LYS A 340 15.11 -52.92 -102.06
C LYS A 340 14.16 -52.90 -100.83
N PRO A 341 12.82 -52.85 -101.08
CA PRO A 341 11.77 -53.18 -100.11
C PRO A 341 11.41 -54.68 -100.15
N GLY A 342 11.15 -55.29 -99.00
CA GLY A 342 10.79 -56.70 -98.86
C GLY A 342 9.87 -56.97 -97.67
N ALA A 343 8.89 -57.84 -97.89
CA ALA A 343 7.66 -58.04 -97.13
C ALA A 343 7.71 -59.11 -96.01
N ARG A 344 6.66 -59.07 -95.15
CA ARG A 344 6.05 -60.15 -94.32
C ARG A 344 6.88 -60.82 -93.20
N ALA A 345 6.35 -60.84 -91.98
CA ALA A 345 5.61 -61.99 -91.40
C ALA A 345 5.35 -61.83 -89.88
N SER A 346 4.20 -62.33 -89.45
CA SER A 346 3.65 -62.37 -88.09
C SER A 346 4.32 -63.43 -87.19
N ARG A 347 4.43 -63.18 -85.86
CA ARG A 347 3.92 -64.06 -84.78
C ARG A 347 4.05 -63.44 -83.36
N GLU A 348 2.90 -63.43 -82.68
CA GLU A 348 2.50 -63.53 -81.24
C GLU A 348 3.60 -63.84 -80.20
N GLY A 349 3.56 -63.48 -78.90
CA GLY A 349 2.63 -62.89 -77.91
C GLY A 349 3.47 -62.68 -76.61
N LEU A 350 3.15 -61.91 -75.56
CA LEU A 350 2.00 -61.84 -74.64
C LEU A 350 2.30 -60.70 -73.63
N GLY A 351 1.27 -60.04 -73.09
CA GLY A 351 1.37 -59.35 -71.79
C GLY A 351 0.67 -58.01 -71.61
N LEU A 352 -0.65 -58.04 -71.38
CA LEU A 352 -1.42 -57.23 -70.41
C LEU A 352 -1.39 -55.67 -70.47
N ALA A 353 -2.49 -55.10 -71.00
CA ALA A 353 -3.42 -54.07 -70.44
C ALA A 353 -2.90 -52.74 -69.80
N PRO A 354 -3.76 -51.72 -69.57
CA PRO A 354 -4.43 -50.86 -70.57
C PRO A 354 -4.23 -49.35 -70.28
N GLY A 355 -4.67 -48.47 -71.19
CA GLY A 355 -5.16 -47.14 -70.81
C GLY A 355 -4.48 -45.93 -71.46
N LEU A 356 -5.01 -45.52 -72.61
CA LEU A 356 -4.95 -44.14 -73.07
C LEU A 356 -5.82 -43.25 -72.16
N GLY A 357 -5.25 -42.15 -71.68
CA GLY A 357 -5.95 -40.99 -71.15
C GLY A 357 -5.11 -39.73 -71.39
N PRO A 358 -5.69 -38.62 -71.89
CA PRO A 358 -4.98 -37.35 -72.12
C PRO A 358 -4.71 -36.61 -70.79
N PRO A 359 -3.89 -35.55 -70.77
CA PRO A 359 -3.17 -35.11 -69.58
C PRO A 359 -4.10 -34.38 -68.60
N PRO A 360 -3.92 -34.55 -67.28
CA PRO A 360 -4.52 -33.64 -66.31
C PRO A 360 -3.62 -32.39 -66.17
N THR A 361 -4.27 -31.24 -66.29
CA THR A 361 -3.85 -29.95 -65.71
C THR A 361 -3.19 -30.11 -64.33
N PRO A 362 -2.16 -29.32 -63.99
CA PRO A 362 -1.55 -29.37 -62.68
C PRO A 362 -2.57 -28.90 -61.63
N VAL A 363 -3.07 -29.85 -60.87
CA VAL A 363 -3.76 -29.61 -59.62
C VAL A 363 -2.78 -28.94 -58.68
N LEU A 364 -3.24 -27.82 -58.13
CA LEU A 364 -2.66 -27.07 -57.03
C LEU A 364 -2.03 -28.05 -56.00
N LEU A 365 -0.70 -28.11 -55.96
CA LEU A 365 0.01 -28.72 -54.85
C LEU A 365 -0.32 -27.88 -53.62
N GLN A 366 -1.26 -28.41 -52.84
CA GLN A 366 -1.42 -28.07 -51.44
C GLN A 366 -0.06 -28.32 -50.78
N ILE A 367 0.65 -27.22 -50.55
CA ILE A 367 1.87 -27.18 -49.76
C ILE A 367 1.53 -27.91 -48.44
N PRO A 368 2.30 -28.94 -48.03
CA PRO A 368 2.19 -29.49 -46.69
C PRO A 368 2.32 -28.31 -45.74
N GLY A 369 1.27 -28.09 -44.97
CA GLY A 369 1.21 -27.01 -43.98
C GLY A 369 2.53 -26.99 -43.24
N HIS A 370 3.18 -25.82 -43.27
CA HIS A 370 4.45 -25.59 -42.62
C HIS A 370 4.38 -26.20 -41.22
N GLY A 371 5.12 -27.31 -41.04
CA GLY A 371 5.44 -27.84 -39.74
C GLY A 371 6.29 -26.80 -39.04
N LEU A 372 5.63 -25.84 -38.39
CA LEU A 372 6.20 -25.17 -37.25
C LEU A 372 6.34 -26.27 -36.20
N GLU A 373 7.54 -26.85 -36.10
CA GLU A 373 7.94 -27.86 -35.10
C GLU A 373 7.91 -27.28 -33.67
N GLY A 374 6.71 -26.88 -33.25
CA GLY A 374 6.44 -26.20 -31.99
C GLY A 374 4.95 -25.95 -31.74
N GLU A 375 4.06 -26.19 -32.70
CA GLU A 375 2.62 -26.13 -32.46
C GLU A 375 2.10 -27.51 -32.06
N MET A 376 2.05 -27.75 -30.75
CA MET A 376 1.27 -28.84 -30.19
C MET A 376 -0.18 -28.75 -30.65
N SER A 377 -0.82 -29.91 -30.83
CA SER A 377 -2.25 -29.99 -31.12
C SER A 377 -3.06 -29.19 -30.11
N VAL A 378 -4.15 -28.55 -30.54
CA VAL A 378 -5.06 -27.79 -29.65
C VAL A 378 -5.54 -28.64 -28.46
N VAL A 379 -5.66 -29.96 -28.67
CA VAL A 379 -6.00 -30.92 -27.61
C VAL A 379 -4.86 -31.05 -26.60
N GLU A 380 -3.62 -31.21 -27.06
CA GLU A 380 -2.42 -31.27 -26.21
C GLU A 380 -2.20 -29.95 -25.44
N LEU A 381 -2.48 -28.79 -26.05
CA LEU A 381 -2.42 -27.49 -25.39
C LEU A 381 -3.43 -27.37 -24.24
N ARG A 382 -4.64 -27.91 -24.43
CA ARG A 382 -5.68 -27.93 -23.39
C ARG A 382 -5.29 -28.84 -22.24
N GLU A 383 -4.72 -30.01 -22.54
CA GLU A 383 -4.22 -30.94 -21.53
C GLU A 383 -3.04 -30.36 -20.74
N ARG A 384 -2.05 -29.76 -21.41
CA ARG A 384 -0.94 -29.08 -20.72
C ARG A 384 -1.43 -27.90 -19.87
N LEU A 385 -2.40 -27.12 -20.35
CA LEU A 385 -2.99 -26.03 -19.57
C LEU A 385 -3.74 -26.57 -18.34
N ALA A 386 -4.44 -27.71 -18.45
CA ALA A 386 -5.09 -28.36 -17.32
C ALA A 386 -4.07 -28.83 -16.28
N LEU A 387 -2.98 -29.48 -16.69
CA LEU A 387 -1.89 -29.88 -15.80
C LEU A 387 -1.19 -28.69 -15.12
N LEU A 388 -1.01 -27.58 -15.83
CA LEU A 388 -0.44 -26.35 -15.25
C LEU A 388 -1.38 -25.70 -14.22
N LYS A 389 -2.69 -25.74 -14.45
CA LYS A 389 -3.68 -25.27 -13.47
C LYS A 389 -3.70 -26.17 -12.23
N GLU A 390 -3.64 -27.48 -12.42
CA GLU A 390 -3.59 -28.48 -11.35
C GLU A 390 -2.34 -28.30 -10.47
N THR A 391 -1.17 -28.18 -11.09
CA THR A 391 0.11 -27.96 -10.39
C THR A 391 0.14 -26.63 -9.64
N ARG A 392 -0.36 -25.56 -10.26
CA ARG A 392 -0.51 -24.26 -9.58
C ARG A 392 -1.44 -24.36 -8.37
N ARG A 393 -2.56 -25.06 -8.49
CA ARG A 393 -3.50 -25.27 -7.39
C ARG A 393 -2.87 -26.06 -6.24
N ARG A 394 -2.13 -27.13 -6.53
CA ARG A 394 -1.38 -27.90 -5.52
C ARG A 394 -0.36 -27.04 -4.79
N GLN A 395 0.41 -26.21 -5.50
CA GLN A 395 1.36 -25.28 -4.88
C GLN A 395 0.66 -24.25 -3.98
N GLU A 396 -0.53 -23.78 -4.37
CA GLU A 396 -1.33 -22.86 -3.55
C GLU A 396 -1.87 -23.56 -2.29
N GLU A 397 -2.31 -24.81 -2.39
CA GLU A 397 -2.76 -25.63 -1.26
C GLU A 397 -1.60 -25.95 -0.30
N GLU A 398 -0.44 -26.36 -0.80
CA GLU A 398 0.78 -26.59 0.00
C GLU A 398 1.23 -25.33 0.75
N ARG A 399 1.18 -24.15 0.09
CA ARG A 399 1.50 -22.87 0.75
C ARG A 399 0.50 -22.55 1.85
N ARG A 400 -0.79 -22.82 1.65
CA ARG A 400 -1.81 -22.64 2.70
C ARG A 400 -1.55 -23.57 3.88
N ASP A 401 -1.23 -24.83 3.61
CA ASP A 401 -0.92 -25.80 4.65
C ASP A 401 0.32 -25.41 5.45
N GLN A 402 1.38 -24.92 4.78
CA GLN A 402 2.56 -24.39 5.47
C GLN A 402 2.23 -23.21 6.38
N ILE A 403 1.37 -22.29 5.94
CA ILE A 403 0.93 -21.15 6.75
C ILE A 403 0.13 -21.65 7.96
N ILE A 404 -0.80 -22.57 7.78
CA ILE A 404 -1.63 -23.13 8.85
C ILE A 404 -0.76 -23.88 9.87
N GLN A 405 0.18 -24.70 9.41
CA GLN A 405 1.12 -25.40 10.28
C GLN A 405 2.00 -24.41 11.05
N GLY A 406 2.52 -23.38 10.38
CA GLY A 406 3.30 -22.30 11.02
C GLY A 406 2.50 -21.53 12.07
N GLN A 407 1.23 -21.23 11.80
CA GLN A 407 0.33 -20.61 12.78
C GLN A 407 0.07 -21.54 13.98
N ARG A 408 -0.20 -22.82 13.73
CA ARG A 408 -0.40 -23.82 14.80
C ARG A 408 0.84 -23.98 15.67
N ALA A 409 2.04 -24.00 15.09
CA ALA A 409 3.30 -24.10 15.82
C ALA A 409 3.53 -22.89 16.73
N LYS A 410 3.37 -21.67 16.20
CA LYS A 410 3.46 -20.43 16.99
C LYS A 410 2.45 -20.39 18.13
N SER A 411 1.21 -20.81 17.88
CA SER A 411 0.17 -20.89 18.92
C SER A 411 0.44 -21.96 19.99
N ARG A 412 1.20 -23.02 19.69
CA ARG A 412 1.68 -23.97 20.71
C ARG A 412 2.79 -23.35 21.54
N GLU A 413 3.79 -22.75 20.89
CA GLU A 413 4.89 -22.07 21.57
C GLU A 413 4.39 -20.99 22.54
N LEU A 414 3.40 -20.18 22.12
CA LEU A 414 2.79 -19.19 23.01
C LEU A 414 2.14 -19.84 24.24
N ARG A 415 1.41 -20.96 24.07
CA ARG A 415 0.80 -21.68 25.19
C ARG A 415 1.87 -22.21 26.15
N ASP A 416 2.92 -22.84 25.63
CA ASP A 416 4.01 -23.37 26.45
C ASP A 416 4.72 -22.25 27.23
N THR A 417 4.91 -21.07 26.61
CA THR A 417 5.51 -19.92 27.32
C THR A 417 4.60 -19.38 28.43
N LEU A 418 3.28 -19.37 28.21
CA LEU A 418 2.31 -18.97 29.23
C LEU A 418 2.31 -19.94 30.41
N GLU A 419 2.35 -21.24 30.15
CA GLU A 419 2.45 -22.27 31.18
C GLU A 419 3.73 -22.12 32.00
N ARG A 420 4.88 -21.89 31.34
CA ARG A 420 6.16 -21.62 32.03
C ARG A 420 6.10 -20.37 32.91
N VAL A 421 5.48 -19.29 32.43
CA VAL A 421 5.29 -18.06 33.21
C VAL A 421 4.37 -18.30 34.41
N ALA A 422 3.30 -19.08 34.24
CA ALA A 422 2.38 -19.44 35.31
C ALA A 422 3.10 -20.26 36.40
N LEU A 423 3.91 -21.26 36.01
CA LEU A 423 4.73 -22.06 36.93
C LEU A 423 5.72 -21.18 37.72
N CYS A 424 6.40 -20.24 37.06
CA CYS A 424 7.31 -19.30 37.72
C CYS A 424 6.60 -18.40 38.74
N ARG A 425 5.42 -17.87 38.38
CA ARG A 425 4.61 -17.04 39.28
C ARG A 425 4.11 -17.84 40.49
N ALA A 426 3.67 -19.09 40.29
CA ALA A 426 3.25 -19.97 41.38
C ALA A 426 4.42 -20.31 42.32
N ALA A 427 5.62 -20.54 41.78
CA ALA A 427 6.82 -20.77 42.59
C ALA A 427 7.23 -19.54 43.42
N MET A 428 7.21 -18.33 42.81
CA MET A 428 7.47 -17.09 43.53
C MET A 428 6.41 -16.79 44.60
N GLY A 429 5.13 -17.05 44.30
CA GLY A 429 4.04 -16.90 45.27
C GLY A 429 4.18 -17.82 46.47
N ARG A 430 4.63 -19.07 46.27
CA ARG A 430 4.93 -20.01 47.37
C ARG A 430 6.14 -19.58 48.19
N SER A 431 7.18 -19.03 47.56
CA SER A 431 8.36 -18.52 48.27
C SER A 431 8.12 -17.22 49.04
N ALA A 432 7.07 -16.46 48.72
CA ALA A 432 6.67 -15.25 49.44
C ALA A 432 5.68 -15.52 50.59
N ALA A 433 5.16 -16.75 50.67
CA ALA A 433 4.21 -17.19 51.70
C ALA A 433 4.85 -18.07 52.80
N LEU A 434 6.10 -18.49 52.59
CA LEU A 434 7.01 -19.02 53.62
C LEU A 434 7.83 -17.85 54.18
#